data_AF-A0A0W7X9D5-F1
#
_entry.id   AF-A0A0W7X9D5-F1
#
_cell.length_a   1.000
_cell.length_b   1.000
_cell.length_c   1.000
_cell.angle_alpha   90.00
_cell.angle_beta   90.00
_cell.angle_gamma   90.00
#
_symmetry.space_group_name_H-M   'P 1'
#
loop_
_entity.id
_entity.type
_entity.pdbx_description
1 polymer ?
#
loop_
_entity_poly.entity_id
_entity_poly.type
_entity_poly.pdbx_seq_one_letter_code
_entity_poly.pdbx_strand_id
1 'polypeptide(L)'
;MAGGTVHHLIQTGTVHSLTLHAGHPAHAGSLPAPHDWPRADQVDPVALGVRRSRRFGNETGLPPYVRRDVDSKLDALVVTVYIMGGLLVVTGPALSGTSRTAWEAVRRNTPTDTRIFAPSPGTDLRALPALLRAAEDKSSYALWLDELDGHIGENGLDVNLLAQLTALHVPVIATMRDEVYDTHRFGRHPASRLLGGADTVELTSLWSEAERTRLAAADDPRLVDAVRWRGDSGVTEFLALGPELWDEWRRARRAAAHPHGHRLVRAAVDLARCGIEGDIPQSLLRGVIEVYGAAPAGKPFGEALLWAYKKRHDVTGLLVRGSTSTRWRPYGSLVADAARSPESEPVPDDVWILAIDAAKSDPGLPFTALAEAFRGILLARAERGDVDAMTALAALALDLEDVEAAMEWYGAAARLGDARAGFELGMLLAEHRSEVEAIPYLETAAAKGLHGAASVLADLYQRRCAHWLRMAADRREPEALNRLKGPLSPQSTIPPPGTS
;
A
#
# COMPACT_ATOMS: atom_id res chain seq x y z
N MET A 1 51.32 36.33 -0.89
CA MET A 1 51.70 35.33 -1.91
C MET A 1 51.82 33.97 -1.24
N ALA A 2 50.89 33.08 -1.55
CA ALA A 2 51.01 31.61 -1.57
C ALA A 2 49.57 31.09 -1.70
N GLY A 3 49.15 30.86 -2.95
CA GLY A 3 47.86 30.27 -3.27
C GLY A 3 47.90 28.74 -3.12
N GLY A 4 46.74 28.18 -2.82
CA GLY A 4 46.51 26.74 -2.78
C GLY A 4 45.03 26.45 -2.98
N THR A 5 44.59 26.51 -4.23
CA THR A 5 43.28 26.02 -4.69
C THR A 5 43.23 24.50 -4.61
N VAL A 6 42.19 23.95 -3.98
CA VAL A 6 41.83 22.52 -4.10
C VAL A 6 40.45 22.43 -4.72
N HIS A 7 40.40 21.94 -5.95
CA HIS A 7 39.18 21.56 -6.66
C HIS A 7 38.66 20.19 -6.15
N HIS A 8 37.34 20.05 -6.25
CA HIS A 8 36.50 18.96 -5.77
C HIS A 8 36.92 17.53 -6.14
N LEU A 9 36.70 16.60 -5.19
CA LEU A 9 36.25 15.25 -5.49
C LEU A 9 34.86 15.06 -4.83
N ILE A 10 33.80 15.05 -5.65
CA ILE A 10 32.45 14.71 -5.20
C ILE A 10 32.36 13.20 -5.21
N GLN A 11 32.41 12.56 -4.03
CA GLN A 11 32.02 11.16 -3.89
C GLN A 11 30.55 11.10 -3.50
N THR A 12 29.74 10.67 -4.46
CA THR A 12 28.33 10.33 -4.30
C THR A 12 28.19 9.13 -3.38
N GLY A 13 27.67 9.37 -2.18
CA GLY A 13 27.20 8.34 -1.26
C GLY A 13 25.90 8.79 -0.63
N THR A 14 24.80 8.17 -1.02
CA THR A 14 23.48 8.34 -0.41
C THR A 14 23.55 8.01 1.07
N VAL A 15 23.47 9.03 1.92
CA VAL A 15 23.26 8.88 3.36
C VAL A 15 21.77 8.59 3.57
N HIS A 16 21.44 7.40 4.05
CA HIS A 16 20.10 7.08 4.56
C HIS A 16 20.13 7.13 6.09
N SER A 17 19.37 8.08 6.63
CA SER A 17 19.22 8.43 8.04
C SER A 17 20.45 9.03 8.73
N LEU A 18 20.28 10.26 9.20
CA LEU A 18 21.21 10.94 10.10
C LEU A 18 20.41 11.23 11.36
N THR A 19 20.45 10.30 12.32
CA THR A 19 19.87 10.51 13.64
C THR A 19 20.87 11.33 14.42
N LEU A 20 20.65 12.65 14.54
CA LEU A 20 21.43 13.52 15.43
C LEU A 20 21.23 13.04 16.87
N HIS A 21 22.16 12.23 17.35
CA HIS A 21 22.42 12.16 18.78
C HIS A 21 23.09 13.48 19.15
N ALA A 22 22.62 14.13 20.21
CA ALA A 22 23.37 15.21 20.84
C ALA A 22 24.75 14.64 21.20
N GLY A 23 25.75 14.98 20.39
CA GLY A 23 27.07 14.37 20.47
C GLY A 23 27.75 14.74 21.77
N HIS A 24 28.01 13.74 22.61
CA HIS A 24 29.30 13.69 23.28
C HIS A 24 30.34 13.25 22.23
N PRO A 25 31.50 13.91 22.16
CA PRO A 25 32.52 13.59 21.16
C PRO A 25 32.99 12.15 21.34
N ALA A 26 33.14 11.43 20.22
CA ALA A 26 33.72 10.10 20.16
C ALA A 26 35.16 10.15 20.69
N HIS A 27 35.33 9.84 21.97
CA HIS A 27 36.59 9.33 22.50
C HIS A 27 36.67 7.85 22.13
N ALA A 28 37.80 7.42 21.58
CA ALA A 28 38.22 6.04 21.74
C ALA A 28 38.36 5.79 23.26
N GLY A 29 37.32 5.30 23.93
CA GLY A 29 37.30 5.36 25.39
C GLY A 29 36.11 4.64 26.02
N SER A 30 36.44 3.58 26.76
CA SER A 30 35.67 2.83 27.78
C SER A 30 34.20 2.48 27.50
N LEU A 31 33.87 1.21 27.71
CA LEU A 31 32.47 0.77 27.84
C LEU A 31 31.73 1.60 28.91
N PRO A 32 30.42 1.91 28.72
CA PRO A 32 29.63 2.63 29.71
C PRO A 32 29.53 1.81 31.00
N ALA A 33 29.45 2.51 32.14
CA ALA A 33 29.37 1.85 33.42
C ALA A 33 28.07 1.00 33.52
N PRO A 34 28.10 -0.17 34.17
CA PRO A 34 26.93 -1.06 34.25
C PRO A 34 25.68 -0.39 34.79
N HIS A 35 25.82 0.51 35.77
CA HIS A 35 24.71 1.22 36.38
C HIS A 35 24.05 2.27 35.46
N ASP A 36 24.66 2.61 34.33
CA ASP A 36 24.10 3.51 33.32
C ASP A 36 23.30 2.75 32.26
N TRP A 37 23.38 1.42 32.23
CA TRP A 37 22.65 0.63 31.26
C TRP A 37 21.14 0.68 31.55
N PRO A 38 20.30 0.84 30.52
CA PRO A 38 18.85 0.94 30.69
C PRO A 38 18.29 -0.34 31.31
N ARG A 39 17.26 -0.17 32.14
CA ARG A 39 16.49 -1.28 32.68
C ARG A 39 15.58 -1.88 31.61
N ALA A 40 15.24 -3.16 31.75
CA ALA A 40 14.44 -3.88 30.77
C ALA A 40 13.06 -3.21 30.50
N ASP A 41 12.47 -2.54 31.48
CA ASP A 41 11.24 -1.76 31.33
C ASP A 41 11.41 -0.38 30.66
N GLN A 42 12.65 0.11 30.53
CA GLN A 42 13.01 1.40 29.95
C GLN A 42 13.59 1.29 28.54
N VAL A 43 13.96 0.09 28.09
CA VAL A 43 14.56 -0.10 26.77
C VAL A 43 13.52 0.13 25.66
N ASP A 44 13.84 1.02 24.72
CA ASP A 44 13.11 1.12 23.44
C ASP A 44 13.50 -0.09 22.57
N PRO A 45 12.56 -0.97 22.18
CA PRO A 45 12.86 -2.12 21.33
C PRO A 45 13.51 -1.74 20.00
N VAL A 46 13.28 -0.51 19.51
CA VAL A 46 13.91 -0.03 18.27
C VAL A 46 15.43 0.08 18.41
N ALA A 47 15.94 0.39 19.61
CA ALA A 47 17.37 0.40 19.89
C ALA A 47 17.98 -1.01 19.89
N LEU A 48 17.14 -2.05 19.96
CA LEU A 48 17.52 -3.47 19.93
C LEU A 48 17.35 -4.11 18.55
N GLY A 49 17.19 -3.30 17.49
CA GLY A 49 17.03 -3.79 16.12
C GLY A 49 15.59 -3.99 15.66
N VAL A 50 14.60 -3.75 16.53
CA VAL A 50 13.19 -3.84 16.11
C VAL A 50 12.84 -2.71 15.15
N ARG A 51 12.39 -3.06 13.94
CA ARG A 51 11.99 -2.07 12.95
C ARG A 51 10.67 -1.39 13.32
N ARG A 52 10.61 -0.08 13.06
CA ARG A 52 9.40 0.72 13.24
C ARG A 52 8.38 0.38 12.16
N SER A 53 7.11 0.34 12.55
CA SER A 53 5.99 0.31 11.62
C SER A 53 5.50 1.71 11.26
N ARG A 54 4.68 1.81 10.21
CA ARG A 54 4.05 3.07 9.82
C ARG A 54 3.08 3.48 10.93
N ARG A 55 2.92 4.79 11.11
CA ARG A 55 2.01 5.39 12.09
C ARG A 55 1.21 6.51 11.44
N PHE A 56 -0.08 6.56 11.76
CA PHE A 56 -1.00 7.62 11.35
C PHE A 56 -1.80 8.12 12.57
N GLY A 57 -2.27 9.38 12.52
CA GLY A 57 -3.11 9.95 13.57
C GLY A 57 -2.45 9.94 14.95
N ASN A 58 -3.12 9.31 15.92
CA ASN A 58 -2.71 9.23 17.33
C ASN A 58 -1.90 7.96 17.67
N GLU A 59 -1.49 7.17 16.68
CA GLU A 59 -0.74 5.93 16.92
C GLU A 59 0.64 6.21 17.52
N THR A 60 0.96 5.49 18.58
CA THR A 60 2.25 5.58 19.28
C THR A 60 2.94 4.22 19.32
N GLY A 61 4.27 4.25 19.43
CA GLY A 61 5.09 3.05 19.55
C GLY A 61 4.93 2.01 18.43
N LEU A 62 5.31 0.77 18.76
CA LEU A 62 5.15 -0.42 17.93
C LEU A 62 3.74 -1.01 18.10
N PRO A 63 3.24 -1.80 17.13
CA PRO A 63 2.01 -2.55 17.32
C PRO A 63 2.16 -3.55 18.48
N PRO A 64 1.04 -3.91 19.14
CA PRO A 64 1.03 -4.96 20.15
C PRO A 64 1.72 -6.23 19.63
N TYR A 65 2.50 -6.87 20.49
CA TYR A 65 3.14 -8.12 20.14
C TYR A 65 2.09 -9.24 20.11
N VAL A 66 1.96 -9.91 18.96
CA VAL A 66 1.13 -11.11 18.83
C VAL A 66 2.02 -12.32 19.10
N ARG A 67 1.62 -13.14 20.08
CA ARG A 67 2.36 -14.35 20.48
C ARG A 67 2.62 -15.27 19.29
N ARG A 68 3.87 -15.68 19.12
CA ARG A 68 4.32 -16.67 18.13
C ARG A 68 4.26 -18.07 18.74
N ASP A 69 4.12 -19.09 17.91
CA ASP A 69 4.06 -20.49 18.37
C ASP A 69 5.37 -20.91 19.07
N VAL A 70 6.48 -20.30 18.65
CA VAL A 70 7.80 -20.55 19.23
C VAL A 70 7.98 -19.93 20.63
N ASP A 71 7.11 -18.99 21.05
CA ASP A 71 7.27 -18.25 22.29
C ASP A 71 7.36 -19.17 23.51
N SER A 72 6.60 -20.26 23.57
CA SER A 72 6.65 -21.17 24.73
C SER A 72 8.03 -21.83 24.89
N LYS A 73 8.67 -22.22 23.78
CA LYS A 73 10.04 -22.77 23.80
C LYS A 73 11.05 -21.68 24.14
N LEU A 74 10.88 -20.50 23.54
CA LEU A 74 11.77 -19.37 23.73
C LEU A 74 11.73 -18.86 25.18
N ASP A 75 10.54 -18.76 25.77
CA ASP A 75 10.32 -18.37 27.17
C ASP A 75 11.10 -19.32 28.11
N ALA A 76 11.04 -20.64 27.89
CA ALA A 76 11.79 -21.63 28.68
C ALA A 76 13.32 -21.49 28.54
N LEU A 77 13.81 -21.20 27.33
CA LEU A 77 15.24 -20.99 27.08
C LEU A 77 15.75 -19.69 27.69
N VAL A 78 14.96 -18.60 27.61
CA VAL A 78 15.30 -17.33 28.26
C VAL A 78 15.41 -17.52 29.78
N VAL A 79 14.48 -18.23 30.42
CA VAL A 79 14.57 -18.54 31.86
C VAL A 79 15.85 -19.31 32.17
N THR A 80 16.18 -20.31 31.35
CA THR A 80 17.37 -21.15 31.52
C THR A 80 18.65 -20.31 31.44
N VAL A 81 18.79 -19.53 30.36
CA VAL A 81 20.00 -18.72 30.10
C VAL A 81 20.11 -17.54 31.07
N TYR A 82 18.98 -17.00 31.56
CA TYR A 82 18.99 -15.98 32.61
C TYR A 82 19.54 -16.50 33.94
N ILE A 83 19.24 -17.76 34.31
CA ILE A 83 19.73 -18.37 35.56
C ILE A 83 21.18 -18.85 35.41
N MET A 84 21.50 -19.51 34.29
CA MET A 84 22.76 -20.21 34.11
C MET A 84 23.83 -19.36 33.42
N GLY A 85 23.47 -18.24 32.80
CA GLY A 85 24.26 -17.59 31.76
C GLY A 85 24.25 -18.42 30.47
N GLY A 86 25.05 -18.00 29.49
CA GLY A 86 25.18 -18.69 28.20
C GLY A 86 24.68 -17.86 27.02
N LEU A 87 24.65 -18.49 25.84
CA LEU A 87 24.30 -17.86 24.58
C LEU A 87 23.02 -18.46 24.01
N LEU A 88 21.99 -17.62 23.88
CA LEU A 88 20.75 -17.92 23.16
C LEU A 88 20.75 -17.14 21.84
N VAL A 89 20.62 -17.85 20.72
CA VAL A 89 20.52 -17.23 19.38
C VAL A 89 19.14 -17.51 18.79
N VAL A 90 18.41 -16.45 18.48
CA VAL A 90 17.16 -16.54 17.70
C VAL A 90 17.49 -16.30 16.23
N THR A 91 17.29 -17.32 15.40
CA THR A 91 17.54 -17.25 13.96
C THR A 91 16.23 -17.11 13.19
N GLY A 92 16.31 -16.65 11.95
CA GLY A 92 15.18 -16.61 11.03
C GLY A 92 15.55 -15.89 9.73
N PRO A 93 14.69 -15.96 8.70
CA PRO A 93 14.92 -15.24 7.45
C PRO A 93 14.77 -13.73 7.68
N ALA A 94 15.21 -12.95 6.69
CA ALA A 94 15.13 -11.50 6.73
C ALA A 94 13.71 -11.01 7.10
N LEU A 95 13.62 -10.13 8.11
CA LEU A 95 12.37 -9.50 8.54
C LEU A 95 11.29 -10.46 9.09
N SER A 96 11.67 -11.68 9.51
CA SER A 96 10.80 -12.63 10.24
C SER A 96 10.38 -12.16 11.64
N GLY A 97 11.02 -11.12 12.17
CA GLY A 97 10.73 -10.53 13.48
C GLY A 97 11.56 -11.09 14.62
N THR A 98 12.73 -11.68 14.36
CA THR A 98 13.64 -12.27 15.36
C THR A 98 13.89 -11.34 16.55
N SER A 99 14.32 -10.10 16.32
CA SER A 99 14.62 -9.12 17.38
C SER A 99 13.39 -8.79 18.22
N ARG A 100 12.21 -8.67 17.60
CA ARG A 100 10.96 -8.38 18.33
C ARG A 100 10.52 -9.57 19.17
N THR A 101 10.54 -10.77 18.60
CA THR A 101 10.18 -12.03 19.28
C THR A 101 11.11 -12.33 20.45
N ALA A 102 12.44 -12.22 20.23
CA ALA A 102 13.46 -12.40 21.25
C ALA A 102 13.31 -11.38 22.40
N TRP A 103 13.11 -10.10 22.07
CA TRP A 103 12.97 -9.07 23.09
C TRP A 103 11.70 -9.26 23.93
N GLU A 104 10.59 -9.62 23.29
CA GLU A 104 9.34 -9.86 24.00
C GLU A 104 9.43 -11.09 24.92
N ALA A 105 10.23 -12.10 24.58
CA ALA A 105 10.55 -13.20 25.49
C ALA A 105 11.44 -12.75 26.67
N VAL A 106 12.47 -11.94 26.42
CA VAL A 106 13.31 -11.35 27.49
C VAL A 106 12.44 -10.54 28.46
N ARG A 107 11.61 -9.64 27.94
CA ARG A 107 10.74 -8.77 28.75
C ARG A 107 9.74 -9.54 29.62
N ARG A 108 9.25 -10.69 29.15
CA ARG A 108 8.31 -11.54 29.91
C ARG A 108 8.98 -12.37 31.01
N ASN A 109 10.23 -12.75 30.81
CA ASN A 109 10.90 -13.79 31.62
C ASN A 109 12.10 -13.28 32.41
N THR A 110 12.36 -11.96 32.39
CA THR A 110 13.42 -11.32 33.20
C THR A 110 12.82 -10.26 34.11
N PRO A 111 13.40 -10.02 35.30
CA PRO A 111 13.00 -8.91 36.17
C PRO A 111 13.08 -7.58 35.45
N THR A 112 12.13 -6.68 35.73
CA THR A 112 12.03 -5.37 35.05
C THR A 112 13.23 -4.47 35.32
N ASP A 113 13.95 -4.67 36.42
CA ASP A 113 15.16 -3.95 36.80
C ASP A 113 16.46 -4.56 36.23
N THR A 114 16.36 -5.64 35.44
CA THR A 114 17.50 -6.20 34.71
C THR A 114 18.06 -5.13 33.77
N ARG A 115 19.37 -4.91 33.84
CA ARG A 115 20.08 -3.92 33.03
C ARG A 115 20.54 -4.54 31.72
N ILE A 116 20.18 -3.92 30.60
CA ILE A 116 20.42 -4.44 29.26
C ILE A 116 21.53 -3.65 28.59
N PHE A 117 22.61 -4.33 28.20
CA PHE A 117 23.64 -3.74 27.34
C PHE A 117 23.46 -4.21 25.90
N ALA A 118 23.24 -3.26 24.99
CA ALA A 118 23.14 -3.50 23.55
C ALA A 118 24.22 -2.69 22.83
N PRO A 119 25.45 -3.23 22.67
CA PRO A 119 26.53 -2.53 21.99
C PRO A 119 26.23 -2.37 20.49
N SER A 120 26.84 -1.38 19.84
CA SER A 120 26.85 -1.31 18.37
C SER A 120 27.81 -2.37 17.78
N PRO A 121 27.57 -2.85 16.54
CA PRO A 121 28.50 -3.75 15.85
C PRO A 121 29.94 -3.21 15.86
N GLY A 122 30.91 -4.09 16.09
CA GLY A 122 32.33 -3.72 16.20
C GLY A 122 32.81 -3.12 17.53
N THR A 123 31.93 -2.97 18.54
CA THR A 123 32.33 -2.56 19.91
C THR A 123 33.28 -3.58 20.54
N ASP A 124 34.35 -3.15 21.21
CA ASP A 124 35.26 -4.04 21.95
C ASP A 124 34.62 -4.50 23.26
N LEU A 125 34.32 -5.79 23.36
CA LEU A 125 33.61 -6.38 24.50
C LEU A 125 34.54 -7.01 25.54
N ARG A 126 35.86 -7.02 25.33
CA ARG A 126 36.81 -7.76 26.18
C ARG A 126 36.89 -7.22 27.61
N ALA A 127 36.60 -5.94 27.80
CA ALA A 127 36.58 -5.30 29.11
C ALA A 127 35.31 -5.60 29.93
N LEU A 128 34.27 -6.16 29.31
CA LEU A 128 32.95 -6.35 29.92
C LEU A 128 32.99 -7.20 31.22
N PRO A 129 33.70 -8.35 31.29
CA PRO A 129 33.72 -9.15 32.51
C PRO A 129 34.40 -8.46 33.68
N ALA A 130 35.45 -7.67 33.44
CA ALA A 130 36.13 -6.90 34.49
C ALA A 130 35.24 -5.78 35.02
N LEU A 131 34.55 -5.08 34.12
CA LEU A 131 33.62 -4.00 34.42
C LEU A 131 32.40 -4.50 35.20
N LEU A 132 31.87 -5.68 34.87
CA LEU A 132 30.76 -6.31 35.60
C LEU A 132 31.18 -6.80 37.00
N ARG A 133 32.39 -7.37 37.16
CA ARG A 133 32.90 -7.77 38.49
C ARG A 133 33.13 -6.58 39.42
N ALA A 134 33.44 -5.41 38.84
CA ALA A 134 33.63 -4.17 39.58
C ALA A 134 32.32 -3.43 39.90
N ALA A 135 31.18 -3.88 39.36
CA ALA A 135 29.90 -3.29 39.67
C ALA A 135 29.55 -3.57 41.14
N GLU A 136 29.34 -2.49 41.92
CA GLU A 136 28.98 -2.59 43.34
C GLU A 136 27.46 -2.76 43.56
N ASP A 137 26.66 -2.65 42.50
CA ASP A 137 25.22 -2.83 42.59
C ASP A 137 24.83 -4.32 42.54
N LYS A 138 23.68 -4.65 43.14
CA LYS A 138 23.12 -6.01 43.11
C LYS A 138 22.21 -6.22 41.90
N SER A 139 22.47 -5.50 40.81
CA SER A 139 21.64 -5.55 39.61
C SER A 139 21.91 -6.82 38.81
N SER A 140 20.87 -7.33 38.15
CA SER A 140 21.03 -8.36 37.11
C SER A 140 21.39 -7.72 35.79
N TYR A 141 22.19 -8.41 34.99
CA TYR A 141 22.73 -7.90 33.73
C TYR A 141 22.43 -8.86 32.58
N ALA A 142 22.13 -8.32 31.41
CA ALA A 142 22.00 -9.11 30.18
C ALA A 142 22.70 -8.40 29.01
N LEU A 143 23.35 -9.18 28.16
CA LEU A 143 23.96 -8.71 26.92
C LEU A 143 23.03 -9.03 25.75
N TRP A 144 22.67 -8.00 24.97
CA TRP A 144 21.87 -8.11 23.77
C TRP A 144 22.72 -7.86 22.52
N LEU A 145 22.76 -8.80 21.59
CA LEU A 145 23.54 -8.71 20.35
C LEU A 145 22.62 -8.90 19.15
N ASP A 146 22.11 -7.80 18.60
CA ASP A 146 21.34 -7.85 17.35
C ASP A 146 22.27 -8.05 16.16
N GLU A 147 21.91 -8.92 15.21
CA GLU A 147 22.78 -9.30 14.09
C GLU A 147 24.19 -9.73 14.56
N LEU A 148 24.22 -10.85 15.30
CA LEU A 148 25.38 -11.34 16.04
C LEU A 148 26.67 -11.46 15.19
N ASP A 149 26.60 -11.59 13.86
CA ASP A 149 27.77 -11.62 12.98
C ASP A 149 28.60 -10.34 13.04
N GLY A 150 27.96 -9.19 13.30
CA GLY A 150 28.64 -7.91 13.55
C GLY A 150 29.35 -7.82 14.92
N HIS A 151 29.13 -8.82 15.77
CA HIS A 151 29.63 -8.87 17.14
C HIS A 151 30.59 -10.04 17.40
N ILE A 152 30.80 -10.95 16.46
CA ILE A 152 31.74 -12.06 16.60
C ILE A 152 33.13 -11.64 16.08
N GLY A 153 34.19 -11.97 16.81
CA GLY A 153 35.56 -11.74 16.35
C GLY A 153 36.55 -11.51 17.49
N GLU A 154 37.76 -11.10 17.16
CA GLU A 154 38.87 -10.93 18.11
C GLU A 154 38.59 -9.88 19.22
N ASN A 155 37.83 -8.82 18.88
CA ASN A 155 37.40 -7.80 19.84
C ASN A 155 35.94 -7.99 20.28
N GLY A 156 35.25 -8.98 19.73
CA GLY A 156 33.83 -9.23 19.95
C GLY A 156 33.58 -10.39 20.90
N LEU A 157 32.43 -11.04 20.74
CA LEU A 157 32.08 -12.28 21.41
C LEU A 157 32.88 -13.44 20.80
N ASP A 158 33.67 -14.09 21.65
CA ASP A 158 34.31 -15.37 21.36
C ASP A 158 33.98 -16.40 22.46
N VAL A 159 34.50 -17.61 22.32
CA VAL A 159 34.25 -18.71 23.27
C VAL A 159 34.75 -18.39 24.68
N ASN A 160 35.87 -17.65 24.80
CA ASN A 160 36.46 -17.30 26.10
C ASN A 160 35.63 -16.22 26.79
N LEU A 161 35.27 -15.16 26.08
CA LEU A 161 34.41 -14.10 26.60
C LEU A 161 33.05 -14.66 27.01
N LEU A 162 32.44 -15.53 26.19
CA LEU A 162 31.19 -16.19 26.56
C LEU A 162 31.33 -16.99 27.86
N ALA A 163 32.40 -17.80 28.01
CA ALA A 163 32.63 -18.56 29.23
C ALA A 163 32.77 -17.66 30.48
N GLN A 164 33.43 -16.50 30.34
CA GLN A 164 33.54 -15.53 31.43
C GLN A 164 32.21 -14.87 31.79
N LEU A 165 31.37 -14.55 30.80
CA LEU A 165 30.04 -13.99 31.02
C LEU A 165 29.09 -15.03 31.65
N THR A 166 29.15 -16.29 31.21
CA THR A 166 28.41 -17.40 31.82
C THR A 166 28.80 -17.60 33.29
N ALA A 167 30.09 -17.53 33.62
CA ALA A 167 30.56 -17.61 35.01
C ALA A 167 30.07 -16.44 35.90
N LEU A 168 29.68 -15.32 35.28
CA LEU A 168 29.05 -14.17 35.94
C LEU A 168 27.52 -14.23 35.90
N HIS A 169 26.92 -15.32 35.41
CA HIS A 169 25.48 -15.47 35.20
C HIS A 169 24.88 -14.37 34.31
N VAL A 170 25.66 -13.85 33.35
CA VAL A 170 25.18 -12.85 32.38
C VAL A 170 24.67 -13.58 31.14
N PRO A 171 23.33 -13.63 30.91
CA PRO A 171 22.77 -14.12 29.67
C PRO A 171 23.22 -13.28 28.47
N VAL A 172 23.59 -13.96 27.39
CA VAL A 172 23.80 -13.36 26.08
C VAL A 172 22.64 -13.76 25.17
N ILE A 173 21.80 -12.81 24.82
CA ILE A 173 20.68 -12.99 23.89
C ILE A 173 21.07 -12.35 22.56
N ALA A 174 20.95 -13.11 21.49
CA ALA A 174 21.41 -12.70 20.18
C ALA A 174 20.37 -13.01 19.10
N THR A 175 20.41 -12.24 18.02
CA THR A 175 19.66 -12.52 16.79
C THR A 175 20.62 -12.72 15.63
N MET A 176 20.23 -13.53 14.64
CA MET A 176 21.03 -13.72 13.43
C MET A 176 20.14 -14.16 12.26
N ARG A 177 20.49 -13.82 11.03
CA ARG A 177 19.79 -14.36 9.85
C ARG A 177 20.20 -15.80 9.58
N ASP A 178 19.28 -16.62 9.07
CA ASP A 178 19.54 -18.05 8.83
C ASP A 178 20.75 -18.28 7.91
N GLU A 179 20.86 -17.57 6.79
CA GLU A 179 21.97 -17.79 5.83
C GLU A 179 23.33 -17.41 6.44
N VAL A 180 23.34 -16.40 7.30
CA VAL A 180 24.53 -15.93 8.02
C VAL A 180 24.88 -16.93 9.11
N TYR A 181 23.90 -17.37 9.89
CA TYR A 181 24.06 -18.37 10.92
C TYR A 181 24.65 -19.66 10.35
N ASP A 182 24.09 -20.19 9.26
CA ASP A 182 24.57 -21.42 8.62
C ASP A 182 26.02 -21.28 8.14
N THR A 183 26.35 -20.14 7.53
CA THR A 183 27.71 -19.84 7.07
C THR A 183 28.71 -19.86 8.21
N HIS A 184 28.37 -19.27 9.37
CA HIS A 184 29.25 -19.22 10.53
C HIS A 184 29.28 -20.53 11.33
N ARG A 185 28.12 -21.20 11.48
CA ARG A 185 27.95 -22.41 12.29
C ARG A 185 28.58 -23.64 11.66
N PHE A 186 28.43 -23.79 10.35
CA PHE A 186 28.90 -24.97 9.59
C PHE A 186 30.17 -24.69 8.76
N GLY A 187 30.63 -23.44 8.70
CA GLY A 187 31.90 -23.05 8.09
C GLY A 187 33.14 -23.38 8.95
N ARG A 188 34.33 -23.06 8.43
CA ARG A 188 35.62 -23.24 9.13
C ARG A 188 36.10 -21.94 9.77
N HIS A 189 35.26 -21.33 10.61
CA HIS A 189 35.56 -20.06 11.29
C HIS A 189 35.59 -20.23 12.81
N PRO A 190 36.29 -19.35 13.56
CA PRO A 190 36.25 -19.35 15.03
C PRO A 190 34.84 -19.29 15.60
N ALA A 191 33.92 -18.62 14.90
CA ALA A 191 32.48 -18.55 15.19
C ALA A 191 31.79 -19.93 15.27
N SER A 192 32.26 -20.95 14.53
CA SER A 192 31.62 -22.27 14.49
C SER A 192 31.61 -22.95 15.86
N ARG A 193 32.69 -22.82 16.64
CA ARG A 193 32.75 -23.37 18.00
C ARG A 193 31.86 -22.60 18.97
N LEU A 194 31.78 -21.28 18.83
CA LEU A 194 30.89 -20.43 19.63
C LEU A 194 29.42 -20.80 19.41
N LEU A 195 28.98 -20.80 18.14
CA LEU A 195 27.61 -21.15 17.76
C LEU A 195 27.30 -22.64 17.99
N GLY A 196 28.33 -23.50 18.01
CA GLY A 196 28.19 -24.91 18.35
C GLY A 196 27.75 -25.17 19.79
N GLY A 197 27.98 -24.23 20.70
CA GLY A 197 27.55 -24.30 22.10
C GLY A 197 26.36 -23.39 22.44
N ALA A 198 25.74 -22.76 21.45
CA ALA A 198 24.59 -21.89 21.65
C ALA A 198 23.28 -22.69 21.73
N ASP A 199 22.36 -22.24 22.59
CA ASP A 199 20.96 -22.61 22.48
C ASP A 199 20.33 -21.85 21.31
N THR A 200 19.60 -22.55 20.45
CA THR A 200 19.07 -21.94 19.22
C THR A 200 17.56 -22.13 19.06
N VAL A 201 16.91 -21.07 18.59
CA VAL A 201 15.50 -21.06 18.25
C VAL A 201 15.33 -20.47 16.86
N GLU A 202 14.80 -21.25 15.93
CA GLU A 202 14.51 -20.82 14.57
C GLU A 202 13.09 -20.22 14.50
N LEU A 203 12.98 -19.06 13.88
CA LEU A 203 11.73 -18.33 13.68
C LEU A 203 11.41 -18.26 12.18
N THR A 204 10.24 -18.79 11.81
CA THR A 204 9.73 -18.67 10.44
C THR A 204 9.06 -17.31 10.19
N SER A 205 9.17 -16.79 8.95
CA SER A 205 8.36 -15.64 8.49
C SER A 205 6.92 -16.02 8.16
N LEU A 206 6.63 -17.31 7.95
CA LEU A 206 5.29 -17.83 7.69
C LEU A 206 4.55 -18.07 9.00
N TRP A 207 3.42 -17.39 9.17
CA TRP A 207 2.63 -17.51 10.39
C TRP A 207 1.69 -18.70 10.32
N SER A 208 1.58 -19.47 11.40
CA SER A 208 0.65 -20.61 11.50
C SER A 208 -0.81 -20.15 11.52
N GLU A 209 -1.75 -21.08 11.39
CA GLU A 209 -3.18 -20.76 11.55
C GLU A 209 -3.50 -20.24 12.96
N ALA A 210 -2.90 -20.83 14.00
CA ALA A 210 -3.08 -20.39 15.37
C ALA A 210 -2.53 -18.97 15.59
N GLU A 211 -1.37 -18.65 15.00
CA GLU A 211 -0.80 -17.29 15.02
C GLU A 211 -1.70 -16.29 14.28
N ARG A 212 -2.27 -16.67 13.13
CA ARG A 212 -3.20 -15.82 12.37
C ARG A 212 -4.51 -15.58 13.12
N THR A 213 -5.03 -16.57 13.85
CA THR A 213 -6.20 -16.38 14.72
C THR A 213 -5.91 -15.38 15.84
N ARG A 214 -4.72 -15.45 16.46
CA ARG A 214 -4.30 -14.45 17.47
C ARG A 214 -4.12 -13.07 16.87
N LEU A 215 -3.58 -12.99 15.65
CA LEU A 215 -3.44 -11.73 14.90
C LEU A 215 -4.80 -11.10 14.61
N ALA A 216 -5.77 -11.89 14.12
CA ALA A 216 -7.11 -11.41 13.78
C ALA A 216 -7.91 -10.93 15.01
N ALA A 217 -7.57 -11.40 16.20
CA ALA A 217 -8.15 -10.95 17.46
C ALA A 217 -7.52 -9.65 18.00
N ALA A 218 -6.44 -9.14 17.38
CA ALA A 218 -5.75 -7.95 17.85
C ALA A 218 -6.46 -6.66 17.41
N ASP A 219 -6.71 -5.77 18.37
CA ASP A 219 -7.34 -4.46 18.13
C ASP A 219 -6.28 -3.37 17.90
N ASP A 220 -5.52 -3.50 16.81
CA ASP A 220 -4.59 -2.47 16.32
C ASP A 220 -4.78 -2.31 14.80
N PRO A 221 -5.03 -1.08 14.29
CA PRO A 221 -5.29 -0.85 12.87
C PRO A 221 -4.20 -1.41 11.96
N ARG A 222 -2.93 -1.37 12.37
CA ARG A 222 -1.79 -1.88 11.57
C ARG A 222 -1.82 -3.40 11.47
N LEU A 223 -2.31 -4.08 12.50
CA LEU A 223 -2.48 -5.55 12.49
C LEU A 223 -3.71 -5.95 11.67
N VAL A 224 -4.81 -5.20 11.76
CA VAL A 224 -5.99 -5.37 10.89
C VAL A 224 -5.61 -5.20 9.42
N ASP A 225 -4.83 -4.18 9.10
CA ASP A 225 -4.29 -3.95 7.74
C ASP A 225 -3.44 -5.13 7.28
N ALA A 226 -2.58 -5.68 8.15
CA ALA A 226 -1.77 -6.84 7.82
C ALA A 226 -2.62 -8.09 7.55
N VAL A 227 -3.70 -8.32 8.31
CA VAL A 227 -4.64 -9.43 8.06
C VAL A 227 -5.23 -9.33 6.66
N ARG A 228 -5.62 -8.12 6.24
CA ARG A 228 -6.29 -7.89 4.96
C ARG A 228 -5.33 -7.87 3.77
N TRP A 229 -4.23 -7.11 3.88
CA TRP A 229 -3.46 -6.68 2.70
C TRP A 229 -2.12 -7.41 2.51
N ARG A 230 -1.64 -8.19 3.48
CA ARG A 230 -0.30 -8.81 3.35
C ARG A 230 -0.16 -9.81 2.19
N GLY A 231 -1.28 -10.37 1.73
CA GLY A 231 -1.28 -11.45 0.74
C GLY A 231 -0.39 -12.60 1.20
N ASP A 232 0.58 -12.97 0.36
CA ASP A 232 1.52 -14.07 0.61
C ASP A 232 2.69 -13.70 1.54
N SER A 233 2.81 -12.41 1.91
CA SER A 233 3.92 -11.95 2.75
C SER A 233 3.72 -12.29 4.23
N GLY A 234 4.84 -12.41 4.94
CA GLY A 234 4.86 -12.47 6.39
C GLY A 234 4.28 -11.20 7.02
N VAL A 235 3.64 -11.35 8.18
CA VAL A 235 3.05 -10.22 8.93
C VAL A 235 4.13 -9.20 9.33
N THR A 236 5.28 -9.69 9.76
CA THR A 236 6.41 -8.87 10.18
C THR A 236 7.08 -8.17 9.00
N GLU A 237 7.18 -8.84 7.86
CA GLU A 237 7.67 -8.25 6.60
C GLU A 237 6.79 -7.07 6.17
N PHE A 238 5.46 -7.27 6.19
CA PHE A 238 4.47 -6.24 5.87
C PHE A 238 4.64 -4.99 6.75
N LEU A 239 4.75 -5.20 8.07
CA LEU A 239 4.87 -4.11 9.03
C LEU A 239 6.22 -3.39 8.96
N ALA A 240 7.30 -4.13 8.73
CA ALA A 240 8.67 -3.61 8.74
C ALA A 240 9.06 -2.91 7.43
N LEU A 241 8.59 -3.40 6.27
CA LEU A 241 8.91 -2.82 4.96
C LEU A 241 8.01 -1.67 4.57
N GLY A 242 6.76 -1.63 5.03
CA GLY A 242 5.79 -0.61 4.64
C GLY A 242 6.33 0.82 4.70
N PRO A 243 6.93 1.26 5.83
CA PRO A 243 7.49 2.60 5.94
C PRO A 243 8.58 2.91 4.91
N GLU A 244 9.46 1.96 4.63
CA GLU A 244 10.59 2.13 3.70
C GLU A 244 10.10 2.22 2.25
N LEU A 245 9.20 1.31 1.87
CA LEU A 245 8.59 1.27 0.54
C LEU A 245 7.75 2.51 0.26
N TRP A 246 6.94 2.95 1.24
CA TRP A 246 6.16 4.18 1.14
C TRP A 246 7.04 5.40 0.89
N ASP A 247 8.11 5.50 1.67
CA ASP A 247 9.05 6.61 1.59
C ASP A 247 9.81 6.63 0.26
N GLU A 248 10.26 5.47 -0.24
CA GLU A 248 10.86 5.34 -1.57
C GLU A 248 9.86 5.79 -2.66
N TRP A 249 8.63 5.27 -2.62
CA TRP A 249 7.59 5.60 -3.59
C TRP A 249 7.23 7.09 -3.59
N ARG A 250 7.07 7.70 -2.42
CA ARG A 250 6.81 9.15 -2.29
C ARG A 250 7.97 9.98 -2.84
N ARG A 251 9.21 9.54 -2.61
CA ARG A 251 10.41 10.22 -3.11
C ARG A 251 10.59 10.06 -4.62
N ALA A 252 10.07 8.99 -5.21
CA ALA A 252 10.13 8.71 -6.65
C ALA A 252 9.38 9.74 -7.52
N ARG A 253 8.41 10.49 -6.97
CA ARG A 253 7.67 11.53 -7.71
C ARG A 253 8.52 12.68 -8.25
N ARG A 254 9.73 12.87 -7.69
CA ARG A 254 10.64 13.96 -8.11
C ARG A 254 11.12 13.72 -9.54
N ALA A 255 11.27 14.79 -10.31
CA ALA A 255 11.72 14.74 -11.70
C ALA A 255 13.06 14.00 -11.90
N ALA A 256 14.01 14.19 -10.97
CA ALA A 256 15.33 13.54 -11.02
C ALA A 256 15.35 12.08 -10.51
N ALA A 257 14.21 11.53 -10.06
CA ALA A 257 14.11 10.19 -9.51
C ALA A 257 13.40 9.23 -10.49
N HIS A 258 12.23 8.71 -10.12
CA HIS A 258 11.46 7.74 -10.93
C HIS A 258 10.00 8.19 -11.10
N PRO A 259 9.71 9.34 -11.73
CA PRO A 259 8.34 9.88 -11.82
C PRO A 259 7.38 8.95 -12.60
N HIS A 260 7.90 8.14 -13.53
CA HIS A 260 7.13 7.09 -14.21
C HIS A 260 6.84 5.91 -13.29
N GLY A 261 7.85 5.45 -12.55
CA GLY A 261 7.68 4.41 -11.54
C GLY A 261 6.67 4.82 -10.46
N HIS A 262 6.72 6.09 -10.04
CA HIS A 262 5.77 6.65 -9.07
C HIS A 262 4.32 6.54 -9.55
N ARG A 263 4.03 6.98 -10.80
CA ARG A 263 2.68 6.89 -11.38
C ARG A 263 2.24 5.44 -11.62
N LEU A 264 3.16 4.57 -12.00
CA LEU A 264 2.88 3.14 -12.14
C LEU A 264 2.46 2.51 -10.81
N VAL A 265 3.20 2.78 -9.73
CA VAL A 265 2.85 2.29 -8.39
C VAL A 265 1.56 2.93 -7.90
N ARG A 266 1.34 4.23 -8.17
CA ARG A 266 0.06 4.91 -7.89
C ARG A 266 -1.11 4.23 -8.59
N ALA A 267 -0.99 3.94 -9.88
CA ALA A 267 -2.04 3.27 -10.66
C ALA A 267 -2.42 1.92 -10.03
N ALA A 268 -1.44 1.12 -9.64
CA ALA A 268 -1.68 -0.16 -8.99
C ALA A 268 -2.34 0.01 -7.61
N VAL A 269 -1.87 0.97 -6.80
CA VAL A 269 -2.44 1.26 -5.48
C VAL A 269 -3.87 1.79 -5.58
N ASP A 270 -4.16 2.71 -6.49
CA ASP A 270 -5.50 3.28 -6.68
C ASP A 270 -6.49 2.22 -7.21
N LEU A 271 -6.08 1.37 -8.15
CA LEU A 271 -6.90 0.23 -8.59
C LEU A 271 -7.19 -0.76 -7.45
N ALA A 272 -6.22 -1.01 -6.56
CA ALA A 272 -6.45 -1.80 -5.37
C ALA A 272 -7.40 -1.09 -4.37
N ARG A 273 -7.31 0.23 -4.24
CA ARG A 273 -8.26 1.05 -3.46
C ARG A 273 -9.67 1.05 -4.08
N CYS A 274 -9.79 0.81 -5.38
CA CYS A 274 -11.09 0.56 -6.01
C CYS A 274 -11.72 -0.79 -5.61
N GLY A 275 -10.95 -1.70 -5.00
CA GLY A 275 -11.39 -3.04 -4.63
C GLY A 275 -10.81 -4.17 -5.50
N ILE A 276 -9.87 -3.87 -6.40
CA ILE A 276 -9.14 -4.90 -7.15
C ILE A 276 -8.01 -5.45 -6.26
N GLU A 277 -8.35 -6.40 -5.38
CA GLU A 277 -7.38 -7.04 -4.48
C GLU A 277 -6.55 -8.13 -5.19
N GLY A 278 -7.01 -8.58 -6.37
CA GLY A 278 -6.36 -9.58 -7.22
C GLY A 278 -5.32 -9.02 -8.20
N ASP A 279 -5.01 -9.83 -9.20
CA ASP A 279 -3.97 -9.56 -10.20
C ASP A 279 -4.41 -8.56 -11.28
N ILE A 280 -3.78 -7.39 -11.34
CA ILE A 280 -4.12 -6.29 -12.24
C ILE A 280 -3.43 -6.46 -13.61
N PRO A 281 -4.17 -6.43 -14.74
CA PRO A 281 -3.59 -6.44 -16.08
C PRO A 281 -2.67 -5.24 -16.35
N GLN A 282 -1.53 -5.49 -16.99
CA GLN A 282 -0.60 -4.42 -17.40
C GLN A 282 -1.25 -3.40 -18.35
N SER A 283 -2.20 -3.81 -19.18
CA SER A 283 -2.96 -2.91 -20.06
C SER A 283 -3.79 -1.90 -19.24
N LEU A 284 -4.45 -2.35 -18.18
CA LEU A 284 -5.23 -1.49 -17.29
C LEU A 284 -4.32 -0.50 -16.56
N LEU A 285 -3.16 -0.95 -16.05
CA LEU A 285 -2.17 -0.05 -15.44
C LEU A 285 -1.72 1.05 -16.40
N ARG A 286 -1.53 0.74 -17.69
CA ARG A 286 -1.18 1.74 -18.69
C ARG A 286 -2.29 2.75 -18.92
N GLY A 287 -3.54 2.30 -19.05
CA GLY A 287 -4.68 3.20 -19.20
C GLY A 287 -4.82 4.17 -18.02
N VAL A 288 -4.67 3.69 -16.78
CA VAL A 288 -4.72 4.54 -15.58
C VAL A 288 -3.57 5.57 -15.55
N ILE A 289 -2.36 5.20 -16.01
CA ILE A 289 -1.25 6.15 -16.08
C ILE A 289 -1.57 7.33 -17.01
N GLU A 290 -2.27 7.07 -18.12
CA GLU A 290 -2.70 8.14 -19.05
C GLU A 290 -3.74 9.07 -18.43
N VAL A 291 -4.64 8.54 -17.58
CA VAL A 291 -5.61 9.35 -16.80
C VAL A 291 -4.89 10.36 -15.91
N TYR A 292 -3.76 10.00 -15.31
CA TYR A 292 -2.96 10.93 -14.50
C TYR A 292 -2.21 11.99 -15.34
N GLY A 293 -2.34 11.97 -16.66
CA GLY A 293 -1.78 12.96 -17.58
C GLY A 293 -0.42 12.59 -18.17
N ALA A 294 0.01 13.43 -19.11
CA ALA A 294 1.17 13.19 -19.96
C ALA A 294 2.44 12.87 -19.15
N ALA A 295 3.13 11.84 -19.59
CA ALA A 295 4.46 11.53 -19.10
C ALA A 295 5.43 12.71 -19.32
N PRO A 296 6.16 13.18 -18.29
CA PRO A 296 7.35 13.98 -18.53
C PRO A 296 8.24 13.21 -19.51
N ALA A 297 8.99 13.89 -20.37
CA ALA A 297 10.03 13.22 -21.16
C ALA A 297 10.89 12.35 -20.22
N GLY A 298 10.81 11.02 -20.35
CA GLY A 298 11.36 10.13 -19.36
C GLY A 298 11.27 8.65 -19.75
N LYS A 299 11.83 7.83 -18.86
CA LYS A 299 12.19 6.44 -19.12
C LYS A 299 10.99 5.56 -19.53
N PRO A 300 11.18 4.56 -20.42
CA PRO A 300 10.13 3.67 -20.88
C PRO A 300 9.42 2.92 -19.74
N PHE A 301 8.16 2.53 -19.96
CA PHE A 301 7.35 1.73 -19.02
C PHE A 301 8.10 0.49 -18.47
N GLY A 302 8.89 -0.18 -19.31
CA GLY A 302 9.67 -1.36 -18.89
C GLY A 302 10.70 -1.05 -17.79
N GLU A 303 11.37 0.10 -17.83
CA GLU A 303 12.29 0.52 -16.77
C GLU A 303 11.56 0.86 -15.47
N ALA A 304 10.40 1.53 -15.58
CA ALA A 304 9.55 1.82 -14.42
C ALA A 304 9.09 0.53 -13.74
N LEU A 305 8.71 -0.47 -14.53
CA LEU A 305 8.29 -1.77 -14.05
C LEU A 305 9.42 -2.55 -13.38
N LEU A 306 10.62 -2.58 -13.98
CA LEU A 306 11.80 -3.20 -13.39
C LEU A 306 12.18 -2.56 -12.06
N TRP A 307 12.15 -1.21 -11.98
CA TRP A 307 12.40 -0.49 -10.74
C TRP A 307 11.38 -0.84 -9.65
N ALA A 308 10.09 -0.86 -9.99
CA ALA A 308 9.02 -1.15 -9.05
C ALA A 308 9.02 -2.63 -8.61
N TYR A 309 9.39 -3.56 -9.50
CA TYR A 309 9.48 -4.99 -9.23
C TYR A 309 10.71 -5.41 -8.44
N LYS A 310 11.83 -4.67 -8.58
CA LYS A 310 13.08 -4.99 -7.88
C LYS A 310 12.79 -5.21 -6.39
N LYS A 311 13.28 -6.30 -5.81
CA LYS A 311 13.07 -6.59 -4.39
C LYS A 311 13.90 -5.66 -3.50
N ARG A 312 13.39 -5.39 -2.30
CA ARG A 312 14.10 -4.75 -1.18
C ARG A 312 14.27 -5.81 -0.09
N HIS A 313 15.46 -5.88 0.47
CA HIS A 313 15.84 -6.87 1.50
C HIS A 313 15.56 -8.33 1.07
N ASP A 314 15.58 -8.61 -0.24
CA ASP A 314 15.23 -9.90 -0.84
C ASP A 314 13.80 -10.43 -0.58
N VAL A 315 12.96 -9.61 0.04
CA VAL A 315 11.56 -9.93 0.35
C VAL A 315 10.64 -9.54 -0.82
N THR A 316 10.40 -8.24 -1.03
CA THR A 316 9.37 -7.74 -1.95
C THR A 316 9.77 -6.45 -2.67
N GLY A 317 9.09 -6.13 -3.78
CA GLY A 317 9.16 -4.84 -4.47
C GLY A 317 7.97 -3.94 -4.13
N LEU A 318 7.90 -2.77 -4.75
CA LEU A 318 6.70 -1.91 -4.72
C LEU A 318 5.55 -2.54 -5.50
N LEU A 319 5.88 -3.28 -6.57
CA LEU A 319 4.97 -4.16 -7.30
C LEU A 319 5.43 -5.61 -7.17
N VAL A 320 4.45 -6.49 -7.01
CA VAL A 320 4.60 -7.94 -6.97
C VAL A 320 4.03 -8.52 -8.26
N ARG A 321 4.66 -9.59 -8.75
CA ARG A 321 4.20 -10.28 -9.95
C ARG A 321 2.97 -11.12 -9.64
N GLY A 322 1.97 -11.05 -10.51
CA GLY A 322 0.79 -11.90 -10.45
C GLY A 322 1.04 -13.29 -11.02
N SER A 323 -0.06 -14.01 -11.22
CA SER A 323 -0.17 -15.34 -11.84
C SER A 323 0.44 -15.43 -13.24
N THR A 324 0.45 -14.33 -14.00
CA THR A 324 1.00 -14.26 -15.35
C THR A 324 2.05 -13.17 -15.47
N SER A 325 2.87 -13.24 -16.53
CA SER A 325 3.96 -12.29 -16.77
C SER A 325 3.50 -10.86 -16.99
N THR A 326 2.23 -10.65 -17.35
CA THR A 326 1.60 -9.36 -17.66
C THR A 326 0.61 -8.91 -16.59
N ARG A 327 0.58 -9.56 -15.42
CA ARG A 327 -0.28 -9.17 -14.31
C ARG A 327 0.54 -8.81 -13.07
N TRP A 328 0.06 -7.83 -12.33
CA TRP A 328 0.81 -7.18 -11.26
C TRP A 328 -0.10 -6.84 -10.08
N ARG A 329 0.47 -6.78 -8.88
CA ARG A 329 -0.20 -6.32 -7.66
C ARG A 329 0.67 -5.25 -6.98
N PRO A 330 0.10 -4.19 -6.39
CA PRO A 330 0.86 -3.36 -5.47
C PRO A 330 1.22 -4.18 -4.23
N TYR A 331 2.36 -3.88 -3.61
CA TYR A 331 2.62 -4.44 -2.29
C TYR A 331 1.61 -3.90 -1.29
N GLY A 332 0.92 -4.80 -0.57
CA GLY A 332 -0.30 -4.43 0.15
C GLY A 332 -0.12 -3.39 1.25
N SER A 333 1.08 -3.26 1.83
CA SER A 333 1.34 -2.21 2.83
C SER A 333 1.22 -0.82 2.23
N LEU A 334 1.51 -0.65 0.93
CA LEU A 334 1.32 0.62 0.22
C LEU A 334 -0.17 0.95 0.08
N VAL A 335 -1.02 -0.06 -0.13
CA VAL A 335 -2.47 0.12 -0.23
C VAL A 335 -3.06 0.50 1.12
N ALA A 336 -2.67 -0.22 2.18
CA ALA A 336 -3.06 0.09 3.56
C ALA A 336 -2.61 1.50 3.97
N ASP A 337 -1.34 1.83 3.74
CA ASP A 337 -0.79 3.16 4.05
C ASP A 337 -1.48 4.26 3.23
N ALA A 338 -1.81 4.01 1.96
CA ALA A 338 -2.52 4.98 1.11
C ALA A 338 -3.95 5.21 1.58
N ALA A 339 -4.67 4.17 2.00
CA ALA A 339 -6.02 4.27 2.52
C ALA A 339 -6.09 5.07 3.84
N ARG A 340 -5.03 5.03 4.64
CA ARG A 340 -4.97 5.66 5.97
C ARG A 340 -4.28 7.03 5.99
N SER A 341 -3.47 7.32 4.98
CA SER A 341 -2.72 8.56 4.88
C SER A 341 -3.65 9.73 4.55
N PRO A 342 -3.65 10.81 5.36
CA PRO A 342 -4.43 12.02 5.05
C PRO A 342 -3.85 12.82 3.87
N GLU A 343 -2.58 12.57 3.49
CA GLU A 343 -1.95 13.17 2.31
C GLU A 343 -2.36 12.46 1.00
N SER A 344 -3.08 11.33 1.08
CA SER A 344 -3.45 10.57 -0.11
C SER A 344 -4.58 11.26 -0.86
N GLU A 345 -4.36 11.48 -2.16
CA GLU A 345 -5.39 11.98 -3.06
C GLU A 345 -6.53 10.95 -3.20
N PRO A 346 -7.79 11.40 -3.38
CA PRO A 346 -8.88 10.51 -3.75
C PRO A 346 -8.60 9.88 -5.12
N VAL A 347 -9.15 8.69 -5.33
CA VAL A 347 -9.08 8.02 -6.64
C VAL A 347 -9.96 8.80 -7.63
N PRO A 348 -9.44 9.25 -8.79
CA PRO A 348 -10.25 9.94 -9.79
C PRO A 348 -11.37 9.07 -10.36
N ASP A 349 -12.51 9.67 -10.71
CA ASP A 349 -13.66 8.96 -11.30
C ASP A 349 -13.29 8.21 -12.58
N ASP A 350 -12.43 8.78 -13.42
CA ASP A 350 -11.94 8.15 -14.64
C ASP A 350 -11.19 6.83 -14.38
N VAL A 351 -10.54 6.69 -13.21
CA VAL A 351 -9.87 5.43 -12.82
C VAL A 351 -10.91 4.37 -12.46
N TRP A 352 -12.01 4.76 -11.80
CA TRP A 352 -13.13 3.86 -11.53
C TRP A 352 -13.82 3.41 -12.81
N ILE A 353 -14.13 4.35 -13.70
CA ILE A 353 -14.75 4.07 -15.00
C ILE A 353 -13.88 3.09 -15.80
N LEU A 354 -12.58 3.36 -15.92
CA LEU A 354 -11.66 2.49 -16.63
C LEU A 354 -11.56 1.08 -16.00
N ALA A 355 -11.59 0.99 -14.67
CA ALA A 355 -11.59 -0.30 -13.96
C ALA A 355 -12.88 -1.10 -14.22
N ILE A 356 -14.04 -0.43 -14.22
CA ILE A 356 -15.34 -1.04 -14.52
C ILE A 356 -15.38 -1.52 -15.97
N ASP A 357 -14.94 -0.71 -16.92
CA ASP A 357 -14.87 -1.07 -18.34
C ASP A 357 -13.95 -2.27 -18.58
N ALA A 358 -12.79 -2.29 -17.95
CA ALA A 358 -11.89 -3.44 -18.01
C ALA A 358 -12.55 -4.70 -17.45
N ALA A 359 -13.31 -4.58 -16.35
CA ALA A 359 -13.97 -5.71 -15.71
C ALA A 359 -15.14 -6.29 -16.52
N LYS A 360 -15.75 -5.53 -17.43
CA LYS A 360 -16.75 -6.06 -18.39
C LYS A 360 -16.14 -7.10 -19.34
N SER A 361 -14.85 -6.97 -19.65
CA SER A 361 -14.16 -7.83 -20.64
C SER A 361 -13.18 -8.82 -20.02
N ASP A 362 -12.75 -8.61 -18.77
CA ASP A 362 -11.81 -9.49 -18.06
C ASP A 362 -12.50 -10.15 -16.85
N PRO A 363 -12.87 -11.44 -16.95
CA PRO A 363 -13.47 -12.20 -15.85
C PRO A 363 -12.59 -12.29 -14.58
N GLY A 364 -11.30 -11.98 -14.69
CA GLY A 364 -10.39 -11.91 -13.54
C GLY A 364 -10.56 -10.65 -12.68
N LEU A 365 -11.40 -9.69 -13.08
CA LEU A 365 -11.67 -8.46 -12.35
C LEU A 365 -13.09 -8.46 -11.76
N PRO A 366 -13.29 -7.90 -10.55
CA PRO A 366 -14.55 -8.01 -9.83
C PRO A 366 -15.56 -6.91 -10.23
N PHE A 367 -16.21 -7.04 -11.39
CA PHE A 367 -17.15 -6.04 -11.93
C PHE A 367 -18.22 -5.60 -10.91
N THR A 368 -18.93 -6.54 -10.29
CA THR A 368 -20.02 -6.21 -9.34
C THR A 368 -19.52 -5.43 -8.13
N ALA A 369 -18.41 -5.85 -7.52
CA ALA A 369 -17.86 -5.17 -6.36
C ALA A 369 -17.35 -3.76 -6.70
N LEU A 370 -16.73 -3.58 -7.87
CA LEU A 370 -16.31 -2.28 -8.38
C LEU A 370 -17.50 -1.34 -8.59
N ALA A 371 -18.55 -1.83 -9.26
CA ALA A 371 -19.75 -1.05 -9.52
C ALA A 371 -20.45 -0.65 -8.22
N GLU A 372 -20.60 -1.56 -7.26
CA GLU A 372 -21.23 -1.25 -5.96
C GLU A 372 -20.43 -0.22 -5.16
N ALA A 373 -19.10 -0.37 -5.10
CA ALA A 373 -18.22 0.56 -4.40
C ALA A 373 -18.27 1.96 -5.04
N PHE A 374 -18.18 2.03 -6.37
CA PHE A 374 -18.24 3.30 -7.08
C PHE A 374 -19.61 3.97 -6.96
N ARG A 375 -20.69 3.20 -7.09
CA ARG A 375 -22.06 3.69 -6.87
C ARG A 375 -22.22 4.34 -5.49
N GLY A 376 -21.68 3.73 -4.43
CA GLY A 376 -21.73 4.30 -3.08
C GLY A 376 -21.03 5.65 -2.97
N ILE A 377 -19.86 5.80 -3.61
CA ILE A 377 -19.11 7.07 -3.67
C ILE A 377 -19.90 8.14 -4.43
N LEU A 378 -20.46 7.78 -5.58
CA LEU A 378 -21.20 8.70 -6.43
C LEU A 378 -22.53 9.12 -5.79
N LEU A 379 -23.26 8.23 -5.13
CA LEU A 379 -24.52 8.55 -4.43
C LEU A 379 -24.30 9.65 -3.40
N ALA A 380 -23.28 9.52 -2.55
CA ALA A 380 -22.97 10.54 -1.54
C ALA A 380 -22.62 11.91 -2.16
N ARG A 381 -22.09 11.95 -3.37
CA ARG A 381 -21.80 13.20 -4.11
C ARG A 381 -23.05 13.75 -4.79
N ALA A 382 -23.82 12.91 -5.46
CA ALA A 382 -25.08 13.27 -6.12
C ALA A 382 -26.10 13.84 -5.13
N GLU A 383 -26.19 13.30 -3.91
CA GLU A 383 -27.01 13.85 -2.81
C GLU A 383 -26.64 15.29 -2.43
N ARG A 384 -25.40 15.71 -2.72
CA ARG A 384 -24.91 17.09 -2.52
C ARG A 384 -25.06 17.97 -3.76
N GLY A 385 -25.72 17.48 -4.81
CA GLY A 385 -25.99 18.22 -6.05
C GLY A 385 -24.86 18.15 -7.07
N ASP A 386 -23.93 17.20 -6.95
CA ASP A 386 -22.86 16.99 -7.93
C ASP A 386 -23.44 16.39 -9.24
N VAL A 387 -23.45 17.21 -10.30
CA VAL A 387 -24.00 16.84 -11.61
C VAL A 387 -23.15 15.76 -12.28
N ASP A 388 -21.82 15.85 -12.20
CA ASP A 388 -20.92 14.85 -12.78
C ASP A 388 -21.18 13.49 -12.13
N ALA A 389 -21.37 13.45 -10.81
CA ALA A 389 -21.70 12.23 -10.09
C ALA A 389 -23.07 11.65 -10.52
N MET A 390 -24.07 12.49 -10.77
CA MET A 390 -25.37 12.04 -11.30
C MET A 390 -25.23 11.43 -12.70
N THR A 391 -24.43 12.03 -13.59
CA THR A 391 -24.19 11.46 -14.92
C THR A 391 -23.42 10.14 -14.86
N ALA A 392 -22.42 10.04 -13.99
CA ALA A 392 -21.68 8.79 -13.76
C ALA A 392 -22.56 7.69 -13.15
N LEU A 393 -23.48 8.03 -12.23
CA LEU A 393 -24.47 7.08 -11.70
C LEU A 393 -25.39 6.56 -12.79
N ALA A 394 -25.82 7.43 -13.70
CA ALA A 394 -26.68 7.03 -14.81
C ALA A 394 -25.95 6.09 -15.79
N ALA A 395 -24.70 6.39 -16.14
CA ALA A 395 -23.86 5.52 -16.96
C ALA A 395 -23.61 4.16 -16.29
N LEU A 396 -23.31 4.16 -14.99
CA LEU A 396 -23.15 2.94 -14.21
C LEU A 396 -24.44 2.12 -14.10
N ALA A 397 -25.60 2.78 -14.01
CA ALA A 397 -26.88 2.10 -14.02
C ALA A 397 -27.14 1.40 -15.36
N LEU A 398 -26.77 2.01 -16.49
CA LEU A 398 -26.83 1.34 -17.80
C LEU A 398 -25.88 0.14 -17.87
N ASP A 399 -24.68 0.24 -17.30
CA ASP A 399 -23.75 -0.89 -17.21
C ASP A 399 -24.29 -2.05 -16.37
N LEU A 400 -25.19 -1.75 -15.44
CA LEU A 400 -25.91 -2.72 -14.60
C LEU A 400 -27.27 -3.12 -15.19
N GLU A 401 -27.57 -2.70 -16.42
CA GLU A 401 -28.84 -2.92 -17.13
C GLU A 401 -30.09 -2.35 -16.41
N ASP A 402 -29.90 -1.38 -15.51
CA ASP A 402 -30.97 -0.66 -14.81
C ASP A 402 -31.33 0.64 -15.54
N VAL A 403 -32.09 0.49 -16.62
CA VAL A 403 -32.49 1.60 -17.49
C VAL A 403 -33.37 2.62 -16.76
N GLU A 404 -34.20 2.19 -15.81
CA GLU A 404 -35.05 3.10 -15.02
C GLU A 404 -34.20 4.00 -14.13
N ALA A 405 -33.27 3.42 -13.36
CA ALA A 405 -32.36 4.22 -12.55
C ALA A 405 -31.50 5.16 -13.42
N ALA A 406 -31.06 4.72 -14.60
CA ALA A 406 -30.34 5.57 -15.53
C ALA A 406 -31.18 6.78 -15.97
N MET A 407 -32.45 6.58 -16.34
CA MET A 407 -33.37 7.66 -16.71
C MET A 407 -33.61 8.63 -15.55
N GLU A 408 -33.76 8.12 -14.31
CA GLU A 408 -33.93 8.96 -13.12
C GLU A 408 -32.72 9.88 -12.89
N TRP A 409 -31.51 9.32 -12.95
CA TRP A 409 -30.27 10.07 -12.70
C TRP A 409 -29.93 11.04 -13.82
N TYR A 410 -30.06 10.64 -15.09
CA TYR A 410 -29.92 11.59 -16.20
C TYR A 410 -30.98 12.70 -16.13
N GLY A 411 -32.20 12.39 -15.71
CA GLY A 411 -33.24 13.39 -15.47
C GLY A 411 -32.90 14.36 -14.35
N ALA A 412 -32.28 13.88 -13.26
CA ALA A 412 -31.79 14.74 -12.20
C ALA A 412 -30.70 15.71 -12.69
N ALA A 413 -29.69 15.20 -13.41
CA ALA A 413 -28.64 16.02 -14.00
C ALA A 413 -29.19 17.03 -15.03
N ALA A 414 -30.12 16.60 -15.89
CA ALA A 414 -30.75 17.46 -16.89
C ALA A 414 -31.55 18.62 -16.25
N ARG A 415 -32.26 18.36 -15.14
CA ARG A 415 -32.96 19.40 -14.36
C ARG A 415 -32.00 20.44 -13.78
N LEU A 416 -30.75 20.08 -13.51
CA LEU A 416 -29.68 20.99 -13.09
C LEU A 416 -28.97 21.68 -14.25
N GLY A 417 -29.44 21.47 -15.48
CA GLY A 417 -28.97 22.17 -16.67
C GLY A 417 -27.92 21.42 -17.48
N ASP A 418 -27.61 20.16 -17.16
CA ASP A 418 -26.71 19.34 -17.97
C ASP A 418 -27.35 18.98 -19.31
N ALA A 419 -26.81 19.55 -20.39
CA ALA A 419 -27.33 19.36 -21.73
C ALA A 419 -27.07 17.94 -22.25
N ARG A 420 -25.91 17.35 -21.87
CA ARG A 420 -25.51 16.02 -22.32
C ARG A 420 -26.38 14.96 -21.65
N ALA A 421 -26.62 15.08 -20.36
CA ALA A 421 -27.56 14.23 -19.62
C ALA A 421 -28.98 14.34 -20.19
N GLY A 422 -29.42 15.55 -20.56
CA GLY A 422 -30.71 15.74 -21.24
C GLY A 422 -30.77 15.02 -22.59
N PHE A 423 -29.69 15.04 -23.36
CA PHE A 423 -29.59 14.27 -24.60
C PHE A 423 -29.65 12.75 -24.34
N GLU A 424 -28.87 12.23 -23.39
CA GLU A 424 -28.88 10.79 -23.06
C GLU A 424 -30.25 10.33 -22.53
N LEU A 425 -30.90 11.12 -21.66
CA LEU A 425 -32.28 10.84 -21.22
C LEU A 425 -33.25 10.82 -22.40
N GLY A 426 -33.14 11.79 -23.32
CA GLY A 426 -33.99 11.85 -24.51
C GLY A 426 -33.84 10.60 -25.37
N MET A 427 -32.62 10.10 -25.55
CA MET A 427 -32.35 8.84 -26.25
C MET A 427 -33.02 7.65 -25.54
N LEU A 428 -32.81 7.50 -24.24
CA LEU A 428 -33.39 6.40 -23.45
C LEU A 428 -34.93 6.42 -23.45
N LEU A 429 -35.54 7.61 -23.32
CA LEU A 429 -36.99 7.76 -23.40
C LEU A 429 -37.53 7.37 -24.77
N ALA A 430 -36.86 7.78 -25.85
CA ALA A 430 -37.28 7.45 -27.21
C ALA A 430 -37.22 5.93 -27.49
N GLU A 431 -36.23 5.25 -26.90
CA GLU A 431 -36.02 3.81 -27.08
C GLU A 431 -36.94 2.95 -26.18
N HIS A 432 -37.06 3.29 -24.90
CA HIS A 432 -37.67 2.41 -23.90
C HIS A 432 -39.04 2.86 -23.38
N ARG A 433 -39.47 4.09 -23.66
CA ARG A 433 -40.73 4.66 -23.15
C ARG A 433 -41.59 5.23 -24.25
N SER A 434 -41.33 6.48 -24.64
CA SER A 434 -42.16 7.26 -25.54
C SER A 434 -41.33 8.31 -26.25
N GLU A 435 -41.40 8.30 -27.59
CA GLU A 435 -40.87 9.38 -28.41
C GLU A 435 -41.47 10.75 -28.05
N VAL A 436 -42.69 10.80 -27.49
CA VAL A 436 -43.30 12.08 -27.05
C VAL A 436 -42.52 12.66 -25.86
N GLU A 437 -42.20 11.81 -24.89
CA GLU A 437 -41.55 12.22 -23.64
C GLU A 437 -40.09 12.60 -23.86
N ALA A 438 -39.46 12.05 -24.90
CA ALA A 438 -38.10 12.39 -25.31
C ALA A 438 -37.95 13.82 -25.87
N ILE A 439 -38.98 14.33 -26.57
CA ILE A 439 -38.91 15.59 -27.34
C ILE A 439 -38.42 16.78 -26.50
N PRO A 440 -39.01 17.10 -25.31
CA PRO A 440 -38.61 18.29 -24.56
C PRO A 440 -37.14 18.26 -24.13
N TYR A 441 -36.61 17.08 -23.81
CA TYR A 441 -35.21 16.92 -23.43
C TYR A 441 -34.27 17.07 -24.63
N LEU A 442 -34.63 16.49 -25.77
CA LEU A 442 -33.88 16.62 -27.02
C LEU A 442 -33.91 18.06 -27.58
N GLU A 443 -35.05 18.75 -27.50
CA GLU A 443 -35.18 20.17 -27.85
C GLU A 443 -34.25 21.03 -26.99
N THR A 444 -34.26 20.82 -25.67
CA THR A 444 -33.40 21.55 -24.73
C THR A 444 -31.91 21.30 -25.01
N ALA A 445 -31.54 20.04 -25.26
CA ALA A 445 -30.17 19.68 -25.62
C ALA A 445 -29.73 20.30 -26.96
N ALA A 446 -30.60 20.25 -27.98
CA ALA A 446 -30.35 20.84 -29.29
C ALA A 446 -30.19 22.36 -29.21
N ALA A 447 -31.06 23.04 -28.45
CA ALA A 447 -30.97 24.48 -28.21
C ALA A 447 -29.66 24.90 -27.53
N LYS A 448 -29.05 24.00 -26.75
CA LYS A 448 -27.73 24.18 -26.13
C LYS A 448 -26.55 23.79 -27.05
N GLY A 449 -26.80 23.50 -28.33
CA GLY A 449 -25.77 23.25 -29.34
C GLY A 449 -25.31 21.80 -29.47
N LEU A 450 -26.02 20.83 -28.86
CA LEU A 450 -25.77 19.41 -29.11
C LEU A 450 -26.36 19.03 -30.47
N HIS A 451 -25.54 19.11 -31.51
CA HIS A 451 -25.93 18.82 -32.89
C HIS A 451 -26.52 17.41 -33.06
N GLY A 452 -26.02 16.42 -32.30
CA GLY A 452 -26.60 15.07 -32.27
C GLY A 452 -28.06 15.05 -31.80
N ALA A 453 -28.41 15.87 -30.81
CA ALA A 453 -29.80 16.00 -30.35
C ALA A 453 -30.71 16.56 -31.44
N ALA A 454 -30.24 17.55 -32.20
CA ALA A 454 -30.99 18.13 -33.31
C ALA A 454 -31.26 17.11 -34.42
N SER A 455 -30.27 16.27 -34.75
CA SER A 455 -30.44 15.19 -35.73
C SER A 455 -31.46 14.15 -35.28
N VAL A 456 -31.36 13.67 -34.03
CA VAL A 456 -32.31 12.69 -33.48
C VAL A 456 -33.73 13.27 -33.43
N LEU A 457 -33.86 14.54 -33.04
CA LEU A 457 -35.14 15.23 -32.98
C LEU A 457 -35.80 15.37 -34.37
N ALA A 458 -35.01 15.68 -35.40
CA ALA A 458 -35.52 15.76 -36.77
C ALA A 458 -36.09 14.42 -37.26
N ASP A 459 -35.36 13.33 -37.02
CA ASP A 459 -35.80 11.97 -37.37
C ASP A 459 -37.09 11.60 -36.63
N LEU A 460 -37.17 11.93 -35.33
CA LEU A 460 -38.33 11.68 -34.49
C LEU A 460 -39.56 12.46 -34.99
N TYR A 461 -39.42 13.74 -35.31
CA TYR A 461 -40.53 14.51 -35.90
C TYR A 461 -40.98 13.97 -37.24
N GLN A 462 -40.04 13.50 -38.08
CA GLN A 462 -40.39 12.91 -39.37
C GLN A 462 -41.20 11.62 -39.18
N ARG A 463 -40.78 10.73 -38.27
CA ARG A 463 -41.53 9.51 -37.93
C ARG A 463 -42.93 9.82 -37.40
N ARG A 464 -43.06 10.81 -36.51
CA ARG A 464 -44.35 11.25 -35.97
C ARG A 464 -45.24 11.88 -37.03
N CYS A 465 -44.69 12.72 -37.90
CA CYS A 465 -45.43 13.31 -39.03
C CYS A 465 -46.00 12.20 -39.92
N ALA A 466 -45.16 11.22 -40.29
CA ALA A 466 -45.60 10.08 -41.07
C ALA A 466 -46.69 9.25 -40.35
N HIS A 467 -46.57 9.03 -39.03
CA HIS A 467 -47.58 8.35 -38.24
C HIS A 467 -48.96 9.03 -38.33
N TRP A 468 -49.01 10.34 -38.09
CA TRP A 468 -50.27 11.09 -38.16
C TRP A 468 -50.85 11.17 -39.58
N LEU A 469 -49.99 11.30 -40.59
CA LEU A 469 -50.42 11.27 -41.99
C LEU A 469 -51.04 9.92 -42.36
N ARG A 470 -50.50 8.79 -41.87
CA ARG A 470 -51.08 7.46 -42.08
C ARG A 470 -52.45 7.34 -41.42
N MET A 471 -52.55 7.75 -40.16
CA MET A 471 -53.83 7.77 -39.43
C MET A 471 -54.91 8.59 -40.14
N ALA A 472 -54.55 9.73 -40.75
CA ALA A 472 -55.48 10.55 -41.54
C ALA A 472 -55.79 9.91 -42.91
N ALA A 473 -54.79 9.32 -43.58
CA ALA A 473 -54.97 8.62 -44.85
C ALA A 473 -55.89 7.39 -44.72
N ASP A 474 -55.84 6.68 -43.60
CA ASP A 474 -56.75 5.56 -43.29
C ASP A 474 -58.22 6.02 -43.21
N ARG A 475 -58.45 7.29 -42.87
CA ARG A 475 -59.76 7.94 -42.91
C ARG A 475 -60.12 8.54 -44.27
N ARG A 476 -59.29 8.28 -45.29
CA ARG A 476 -59.40 8.78 -46.67
C ARG A 476 -59.35 10.31 -46.81
N GLU A 477 -58.63 10.99 -45.92
CA GLU A 477 -58.36 12.42 -46.08
C GLU A 477 -57.46 12.68 -47.32
N PRO A 478 -57.91 13.43 -48.33
CA PRO A 478 -57.18 13.60 -49.60
C PRO A 478 -55.81 14.25 -49.45
N GLU A 479 -55.70 15.21 -48.53
CA GLU A 479 -54.46 15.97 -48.30
C GLU A 479 -53.39 15.11 -47.63
N ALA A 480 -53.79 14.22 -46.71
CA ALA A 480 -52.88 13.27 -46.07
C ALA A 480 -52.33 12.23 -47.07
N LEU A 481 -53.20 11.72 -47.96
CA LEU A 481 -52.82 10.79 -49.02
C LEU A 481 -51.82 11.39 -50.01
N ASN A 482 -51.94 12.69 -50.33
CA ASN A 482 -50.99 13.39 -51.18
C ASN A 482 -49.65 13.66 -50.47
N ARG A 483 -49.67 14.05 -49.18
CA ARG A 483 -48.45 14.28 -48.40
C ARG A 483 -47.64 13.01 -48.12
N LEU A 484 -48.28 11.84 -48.04
CA LEU A 484 -47.60 10.55 -47.94
C LEU A 484 -46.83 10.14 -49.21
N LYS A 485 -47.19 10.68 -50.38
CA LYS A 485 -46.58 10.33 -51.69
C LYS A 485 -45.39 11.24 -52.06
N GLY A 486 -45.23 12.38 -51.38
CA GLY A 486 -44.16 13.34 -51.64
C GLY A 486 -43.09 13.36 -50.52
N PRO A 487 -41.95 14.03 -50.74
CA PRO A 487 -40.96 14.25 -49.69
C PRO A 487 -41.55 15.07 -48.54
N LEU A 488 -41.37 14.61 -47.30
CA LEU A 488 -41.81 15.28 -46.06
C LEU A 488 -40.92 16.48 -45.71
N SER A 489 -40.52 17.27 -46.71
CA SER A 489 -39.69 18.46 -46.52
C SER A 489 -40.55 19.67 -46.17
N PRO A 490 -40.14 20.52 -45.22
CA PRO A 490 -40.90 21.70 -44.84
C PRO A 490 -40.99 22.68 -46.02
N GLN A 491 -42.21 23.14 -46.33
CA GLN A 491 -42.46 24.15 -47.37
C GLN A 491 -42.24 25.60 -46.87
N SER A 492 -42.01 25.81 -45.57
CA SER A 492 -41.66 27.10 -45.00
C SER A 492 -40.74 26.92 -43.78
N THR A 493 -39.70 27.73 -43.70
CA THR A 493 -38.81 27.83 -42.54
C THR A 493 -39.54 28.62 -41.45
N ILE A 494 -40.11 27.93 -40.48
CA ILE A 494 -40.54 28.55 -39.22
C ILE A 494 -39.28 28.61 -38.33
N PRO A 495 -38.84 29.79 -37.88
CA PRO A 495 -37.67 29.89 -37.00
C PRO A 495 -37.96 29.19 -35.66
N PRO A 496 -36.93 28.59 -35.03
CA PRO A 496 -37.12 27.85 -33.78
C PRO A 496 -37.64 28.78 -32.67
N PRO A 497 -38.51 28.28 -31.77
CA PRO A 497 -38.98 29.06 -30.63
C PRO A 497 -37.81 29.31 -29.67
N GLY A 498 -37.45 30.59 -29.46
CA GLY A 498 -36.49 30.99 -28.42
C GLY A 498 -35.32 31.90 -28.83
N THR A 499 -35.22 32.35 -30.08
CA THR A 499 -34.26 33.41 -30.46
C THR A 499 -34.91 34.79 -30.36
N SER A 500 -35.00 35.32 -29.14
CA SER A 500 -35.25 36.75 -28.86
C SER A 500 -34.39 37.20 -27.69
#